data_AF-A0A3B8XWA9-F1
#
_entry.id   AF-A0A3B8XWA9-F1
#
_cell.length_a   1.000
_cell.length_b   1.000
_cell.length_c   1.000
_cell.angle_alpha   90.00
_cell.angle_beta   90.00
_cell.angle_gamma   90.00
#
_symmetry.space_group_name_H-M   'P 1'
#
loop_
_entity.id
_entity.type
_entity.pdbx_description
1 polymer ?
#
loop_
_entity_poly.entity_id
_entity_poly.type
_entity_poly.pdbx_seq_one_letter_code
_entity_poly.pdbx_strand_id
1 'polypeptide(L)'
;MSFRKAVPRLLLRLFDREKARHVSLIEGSGLFDVDWYLQEYPDVARSSVDPLLHYLDFGAGELRDPGPSFSTSWYASAYPEVGASGQNPLIHYLTQGRAQGFTAVRPRVHVPWWEEKSRERGRGAPFEAGFLGRMTEGSKPVVVVPLGDDGGSAERCLASLRVSNDLGASVVVVFDPSQTDLAQRLAAQTDDLPWIEFCESSAVSGPSGLISLVAKLANGSDLLILDSAAVVSTGWMRNLKAAVRHASDVGCAAPLDAALPAGELSDA
;
A
#
# COMPACT_ATOMS: atom_id res chain seq x y z
N MET A 1 47.57 -13.96 -9.66
CA MET A 1 47.26 -14.49 -8.32
C MET A 1 46.36 -13.50 -7.61
N SER A 2 45.05 -13.77 -7.56
CA SER A 2 44.03 -12.84 -7.03
C SER A 2 43.84 -13.09 -5.53
N PHE A 3 44.41 -12.25 -4.68
CA PHE A 3 44.13 -12.22 -3.24
C PHE A 3 42.87 -11.39 -2.99
N ARG A 4 41.69 -11.97 -3.23
CA ARG A 4 40.42 -11.45 -2.67
C ARG A 4 39.94 -12.39 -1.57
N LYS A 5 40.72 -12.48 -0.49
CA LYS A 5 40.21 -13.01 0.78
C LYS A 5 39.58 -11.84 1.53
N ALA A 6 38.39 -12.06 2.08
CA ALA A 6 37.63 -11.07 2.83
C ALA A 6 38.54 -10.31 3.79
N VAL A 7 38.63 -8.98 3.64
CA VAL A 7 39.29 -8.14 4.62
C VAL A 7 38.40 -8.15 5.87
N PRO A 8 38.86 -8.65 7.01
CA PRO A 8 38.07 -8.64 8.23
C PRO A 8 37.61 -7.21 8.53
N ARG A 9 36.33 -7.01 8.91
CA ARG A 9 35.75 -5.68 9.19
C ARG A 9 36.63 -4.84 10.13
N LEU A 10 37.37 -5.49 11.02
CA LEU A 10 38.34 -4.88 11.94
C LEU A 10 39.44 -4.06 11.22
N LEU A 11 39.88 -4.49 10.04
CA LEU A 11 40.93 -3.82 9.26
C LEU A 11 40.39 -2.66 8.41
N LEU A 12 39.09 -2.59 8.14
CA LEU A 12 38.49 -1.47 7.38
C LEU A 12 38.76 -0.13 8.07
N ARG A 13 38.75 -0.09 9.40
CA ARG A 13 39.04 1.14 10.18
C ARG A 13 40.44 1.70 9.92
N LEU A 14 41.37 0.86 9.46
CA LEU A 14 42.76 1.25 9.17
C LEU A 14 42.95 1.70 7.72
N PHE A 15 42.25 1.07 6.77
CA PHE A 15 42.50 1.25 5.33
C PHE A 15 41.39 2.01 4.58
N ASP A 16 40.17 2.03 5.09
CA ASP A 16 39.01 2.69 4.48
C ASP A 16 38.02 3.16 5.56
N ARG A 17 38.31 4.33 6.13
CA ARG A 17 37.53 4.91 7.24
C ARG A 17 36.10 5.27 6.83
N GLU A 18 35.90 5.65 5.57
CA GLU A 18 34.58 5.99 5.05
C GLU A 18 33.71 4.73 4.96
N LYS A 19 34.23 3.67 4.35
CA LYS A 19 33.54 2.37 4.33
C LYS A 19 33.28 1.85 5.74
N ALA A 20 34.24 1.97 6.66
CA ALA A 20 34.03 1.58 8.06
C ALA A 20 32.89 2.37 8.75
N ARG A 21 32.72 3.67 8.43
CA ARG A 21 31.57 4.46 8.88
C ARG A 21 30.27 3.94 8.27
N HIS A 22 30.22 3.66 6.98
CA HIS A 22 29.03 3.12 6.33
C HIS A 22 28.62 1.76 6.90
N VAL A 23 29.58 0.88 7.16
CA VAL A 23 29.32 -0.40 7.85
C VAL A 23 28.68 -0.16 9.22
N SER A 24 29.30 0.70 10.04
CA SER A 24 28.79 1.00 11.39
C SER A 24 27.40 1.64 11.36
N LEU A 25 27.13 2.49 10.36
CA LEU A 25 25.85 3.16 10.17
C LEU A 25 24.74 2.16 9.81
N ILE A 26 25.03 1.23 8.89
CA ILE A 26 24.07 0.20 8.47
C ILE A 26 23.80 -0.77 9.61
N GLU A 27 24.84 -1.28 10.29
CA GLU A 27 24.68 -2.19 11.43
C GLU A 27 23.85 -1.55 12.55
N GLY A 28 24.15 -0.29 12.90
CA GLY A 28 23.42 0.44 13.95
C GLY A 28 21.97 0.79 13.59
N SER A 29 21.59 0.68 12.31
CA SER A 29 20.23 0.99 11.86
C SER A 29 19.22 -0.13 12.08
N GLY A 30 19.68 -1.39 12.16
CA GLY A 30 18.81 -2.56 12.17
C GLY A 30 18.07 -2.85 10.85
N LEU A 31 18.39 -2.14 9.76
CA LEU A 31 17.75 -2.34 8.45
C LEU A 31 18.43 -3.39 7.57
N PHE A 32 19.61 -3.85 7.97
CA PHE A 32 20.33 -4.93 7.28
C PHE A 32 20.16 -6.23 8.05
N ASP A 33 19.52 -7.20 7.43
CA ASP A 33 19.29 -8.53 8.00
C ASP A 33 20.21 -9.53 7.31
N VAL A 34 21.23 -9.99 8.03
CA VAL A 34 22.27 -10.87 7.49
C VAL A 34 21.70 -12.23 7.08
N ASP A 35 20.86 -12.81 7.93
CA ASP A 35 20.31 -14.15 7.72
C ASP A 35 19.33 -14.13 6.55
N TRP A 36 18.46 -13.12 6.49
CA TRP A 36 17.56 -12.89 5.36
C TRP A 36 18.33 -12.65 4.06
N TYR A 37 19.36 -11.80 4.07
CA TYR A 37 20.13 -11.47 2.88
C TYR A 37 20.83 -12.69 2.27
N LEU A 38 21.36 -13.58 3.13
CA LEU A 38 21.98 -14.83 2.68
C LEU A 38 20.96 -15.85 2.18
N GLN A 39 19.76 -15.86 2.76
CA GLN A 39 18.65 -16.71 2.32
C GLN A 39 18.12 -16.27 0.94
N GLU A 40 17.94 -14.96 0.75
CA GLU A 40 17.41 -14.36 -0.48
C GLU A 40 18.44 -14.39 -1.63
N TYR A 41 19.73 -14.28 -1.30
CA TYR A 41 20.81 -14.24 -2.29
C TYR A 41 21.80 -15.42 -2.13
N PRO A 42 21.45 -16.64 -2.62
CA PRO A 42 22.29 -17.82 -2.52
C PRO A 42 23.65 -17.71 -3.22
N ASP A 43 23.81 -16.82 -4.21
CA ASP A 43 25.08 -16.54 -4.86
C ASP A 43 26.07 -15.87 -3.88
N VAL A 44 25.58 -14.97 -3.02
CA VAL A 44 26.37 -14.36 -1.96
C VAL A 44 26.74 -15.40 -0.91
N ALA A 45 25.79 -16.25 -0.52
CA ALA A 45 26.04 -17.34 0.44
C ALA A 45 27.14 -18.30 -0.03
N ARG A 46 27.21 -18.61 -1.33
CA ARG A 46 28.25 -19.46 -1.91
C ARG A 46 29.61 -18.76 -2.07
N SER A 47 29.62 -17.43 -2.09
CA SER A 47 30.83 -16.63 -2.30
C SER A 47 31.72 -16.50 -1.05
N SER A 48 31.19 -16.83 0.13
CA SER A 48 31.86 -16.64 1.44
C SER A 48 32.36 -15.21 1.68
N VAL A 49 31.79 -14.22 1.00
CA VAL A 49 32.03 -12.80 1.23
C VAL A 49 31.14 -12.33 2.37
N ASP A 50 31.63 -11.35 3.14
CA ASP A 50 30.84 -10.67 4.15
C ASP A 50 29.58 -10.04 3.52
N PRO A 51 28.35 -10.39 3.95
CA PRO A 51 27.11 -9.97 3.29
C PRO A 51 26.91 -8.46 3.26
N LEU A 52 27.29 -7.76 4.33
CA LEU A 52 27.13 -6.31 4.42
C LEU A 52 28.13 -5.61 3.51
N LEU A 53 29.38 -6.09 3.46
CA LEU A 53 30.36 -5.57 2.50
C LEU A 53 29.95 -5.86 1.06
N HIS A 54 29.38 -7.04 0.80
CA HIS A 54 28.81 -7.37 -0.50
C HIS A 54 27.71 -6.37 -0.88
N TYR A 55 26.79 -6.07 0.03
CA TYR A 55 25.73 -5.09 -0.22
C TYR A 55 26.27 -3.69 -0.51
N LEU A 56 27.27 -3.23 0.26
CA LEU A 56 27.90 -1.93 0.06
C LEU A 56 28.61 -1.82 -1.29
N ASP A 57 29.34 -2.87 -1.69
CA ASP A 57 30.21 -2.85 -2.87
C ASP A 57 29.47 -3.18 -4.17
N PHE A 58 28.45 -4.04 -4.10
CA PHE A 58 27.76 -4.58 -5.28
C PHE A 58 26.24 -4.53 -5.10
N GLY A 59 25.72 -5.04 -3.99
CA GLY A 59 24.29 -5.30 -3.82
C GLY A 59 23.41 -4.07 -4.04
N ALA A 60 23.81 -2.90 -3.53
CA ALA A 60 23.04 -1.67 -3.75
C ALA A 60 23.00 -1.22 -5.23
N GLY A 61 24.11 -1.36 -5.96
CA GLY A 61 24.17 -1.06 -7.39
C GLY A 61 23.41 -2.07 -8.25
N GLU A 62 23.29 -3.31 -7.76
CA GLU A 62 22.46 -4.38 -8.33
C GLU A 62 20.99 -4.30 -7.90
N LEU A 63 20.60 -3.25 -7.15
CA LEU A 63 19.26 -3.04 -6.62
C LEU A 63 18.76 -4.17 -5.69
N ARG A 64 19.68 -4.89 -5.04
CA ARG A 64 19.36 -5.90 -4.01
C ARG A 64 18.87 -5.23 -2.73
N ASP A 65 17.95 -5.87 -2.04
CA ASP A 65 17.40 -5.36 -0.79
C ASP A 65 18.27 -5.82 0.39
N PRO A 66 18.58 -4.96 1.37
CA PRO A 66 19.40 -5.31 2.54
C PRO A 66 18.62 -6.12 3.60
N GLY A 67 17.29 -6.17 3.50
CA GLY A 67 16.40 -6.81 4.46
C GLY A 67 14.94 -6.44 4.17
N PRO A 68 13.97 -7.11 4.83
CA PRO A 68 12.53 -6.88 4.61
C PRO A 68 12.06 -5.46 4.98
N SER A 69 12.84 -4.74 5.77
CA SER A 69 12.54 -3.40 6.27
C SER A 69 13.08 -2.27 5.38
N PHE A 70 13.66 -2.58 4.21
CA PHE A 70 14.12 -1.58 3.26
C PHE A 70 14.13 -2.14 1.83
N SER A 71 13.60 -1.39 0.87
CA SER A 71 13.65 -1.79 -0.55
C SER A 71 14.52 -0.83 -1.35
N THR A 72 15.66 -1.32 -1.81
CA THR A 72 16.66 -0.57 -2.58
C THR A 72 16.10 -0.17 -3.94
N SER A 73 15.49 -1.11 -4.64
CA SER A 73 14.90 -0.89 -5.96
C SER A 73 13.76 0.14 -5.90
N TRP A 74 12.87 0.01 -4.91
CA TRP A 74 11.78 0.96 -4.74
C TRP A 74 12.31 2.35 -4.34
N TYR A 75 13.20 2.43 -3.35
CA TYR A 75 13.73 3.71 -2.86
C TYR A 75 14.44 4.49 -3.98
N ALA A 76 15.25 3.81 -4.79
CA ALA A 76 15.92 4.42 -5.94
C ALA A 76 14.93 4.93 -7.00
N SER A 77 13.79 4.24 -7.19
CA SER A 77 12.75 4.67 -8.13
C SER A 77 11.87 5.81 -7.61
N ALA A 78 11.59 5.83 -6.31
CA ALA A 78 10.73 6.80 -5.65
C ALA A 78 11.42 8.17 -5.48
N TYR A 79 12.75 8.16 -5.38
CA TYR A 79 13.59 9.36 -5.21
C TYR A 79 14.66 9.41 -6.32
N PRO A 80 14.29 9.84 -7.55
CA PRO A 80 15.15 9.79 -8.72
C PRO A 80 16.48 10.54 -8.56
N GLU A 81 16.51 11.58 -7.72
CA GLU A 81 17.71 12.33 -7.36
C GLU A 81 18.76 11.46 -6.66
N VAL A 82 18.33 10.44 -5.91
CA VAL A 82 19.21 9.46 -5.26
C VAL A 82 19.75 8.49 -6.31
N GLY A 83 18.89 7.97 -7.18
CA GLY A 83 19.28 7.08 -8.28
C GLY A 83 20.29 7.74 -9.23
N ALA A 84 20.09 9.03 -9.54
CA ALA A 84 20.98 9.79 -10.42
C ALA A 84 22.34 10.12 -9.77
N SER A 85 22.41 10.21 -8.44
CA SER A 85 23.65 10.51 -7.72
C SER A 85 24.63 9.33 -7.66
N GLY A 86 24.17 8.11 -7.96
CA GLY A 86 24.95 6.88 -7.77
C GLY A 86 25.25 6.55 -6.30
N GLN A 87 24.68 7.29 -5.35
CA GLN A 87 24.83 7.04 -3.92
C GLN A 87 24.07 5.77 -3.52
N ASN A 88 24.62 5.01 -2.57
CA ASN A 88 23.94 3.84 -2.01
C ASN A 88 22.59 4.27 -1.38
N PRO A 89 21.44 3.71 -1.83
CA PRO A 89 20.11 4.13 -1.37
C PRO A 89 19.92 4.04 0.14
N LEU A 90 20.43 2.97 0.78
CA LEU A 90 20.31 2.79 2.23
C LEU A 90 21.15 3.83 2.99
N ILE A 91 22.34 4.15 2.51
CA ILE A 91 23.17 5.20 3.11
C ILE A 91 22.51 6.57 2.97
N HIS A 92 21.96 6.88 1.80
CA HIS A 92 21.21 8.13 1.60
C HIS A 92 20.02 8.20 2.57
N TYR A 93 19.24 7.12 2.69
CA TYR A 93 18.12 7.07 3.63
C TYR A 93 18.55 7.32 5.07
N LEU A 94 19.61 6.65 5.54
CA LEU A 94 20.09 6.77 6.91
C LEU A 94 20.71 8.12 7.24
N THR A 95 21.27 8.82 6.25
CA THR A 95 21.95 10.12 6.46
C THR A 95 21.03 11.33 6.23
N GLN A 96 20.08 11.22 5.29
CA GLN A 96 19.28 12.34 4.82
C GLN A 96 17.79 12.00 4.77
N GLY A 97 17.44 10.91 4.07
CA GLY A 97 16.05 10.58 3.74
C GLY A 97 15.15 10.43 4.97
N ARG A 98 15.63 9.77 6.04
CA ARG A 98 14.86 9.57 7.26
C ARG A 98 14.49 10.89 7.95
N ALA A 99 15.40 11.87 7.97
CA ALA A 99 15.14 13.17 8.56
C ALA A 99 14.22 14.04 7.68
N GLN A 100 14.23 13.81 6.37
CA GLN A 100 13.36 14.47 5.39
C GLN A 100 11.97 13.80 5.27
N GLY A 101 11.70 12.75 6.04
CA GLY A 101 10.41 12.04 6.05
C GLY A 101 10.23 11.04 4.90
N PHE A 102 11.31 10.64 4.22
CA PHE A 102 11.24 9.62 3.18
C PHE A 102 10.91 8.26 3.76
N THR A 103 10.25 7.40 2.98
CA THR A 103 9.90 6.05 3.42
C THR A 103 11.03 5.09 3.03
N ALA A 104 11.41 4.16 3.91
CA ALA A 104 12.46 3.17 3.65
C ALA A 104 11.97 1.95 2.85
N VAL A 105 10.70 1.62 3.05
CA VAL A 105 10.00 0.58 2.33
C VAL A 105 9.08 1.22 1.32
N ARG A 106 8.75 0.49 0.26
CA ARG A 106 7.52 0.77 -0.47
C ARG A 106 6.43 0.92 0.60
N PRO A 107 5.71 2.06 0.68
CA PRO A 107 4.48 2.10 1.47
C PRO A 107 3.74 0.84 1.12
N ARG A 108 3.11 0.16 2.09
CA ARG A 108 2.13 -0.86 1.74
C ARG A 108 0.98 -0.13 1.03
N VAL A 109 1.19 0.32 -0.21
CA VAL A 109 0.23 0.18 -1.28
C VAL A 109 -0.11 -1.27 -1.15
N HIS A 110 -1.31 -1.53 -0.64
CA HIS A 110 -1.78 -2.87 -0.42
C HIS A 110 -1.69 -3.55 -1.80
N VAL A 111 -0.55 -4.20 -2.06
CA VAL A 111 -0.47 -5.30 -3.00
C VAL A 111 -1.49 -6.23 -2.39
N PRO A 112 -2.57 -6.50 -3.12
CA PRO A 112 -3.57 -7.37 -2.59
C PRO A 112 -2.92 -8.60 -1.98
N TRP A 113 -3.33 -9.01 -0.78
CA TRP A 113 -2.71 -10.11 -0.02
C TRP A 113 -2.52 -11.39 -0.86
N TRP A 114 -3.29 -11.55 -1.93
CA TRP A 114 -3.18 -12.64 -2.90
C TRP A 114 -2.06 -12.46 -3.95
N GLU A 115 -1.66 -11.24 -4.32
CA GLU A 115 -0.55 -10.97 -5.23
C GLU A 115 0.80 -11.32 -4.57
N GLU A 116 0.91 -11.07 -3.27
CA GLU A 116 2.06 -11.47 -2.44
C GLU A 116 2.14 -13.01 -2.29
N LYS A 117 1.04 -13.67 -1.92
CA LYS A 117 0.97 -15.15 -1.87
C LYS A 117 1.22 -15.84 -3.21
N SER A 118 0.90 -15.19 -4.33
CA SER A 118 1.13 -15.73 -5.68
C SER A 118 2.62 -15.78 -6.03
N ARG A 119 3.43 -14.89 -5.46
CA ARG A 119 4.89 -14.84 -5.65
C ARG A 119 5.61 -15.86 -4.76
N GLU A 120 5.13 -16.05 -3.52
CA GLU A 120 5.69 -17.03 -2.58
C GLU A 120 5.50 -18.48 -3.04
N ARG A 121 4.46 -18.78 -3.82
CA ARG A 121 4.14 -20.12 -4.31
C ARG A 121 4.77 -20.48 -5.66
N GLY A 122 5.96 -19.94 -5.94
CA GLY A 122 6.88 -20.32 -7.03
C GLY A 122 6.23 -21.00 -8.25
N ARG A 123 6.03 -20.24 -9.35
CA ARG A 123 5.60 -20.74 -10.68
C ARG A 123 4.61 -21.92 -10.62
N GLY A 124 3.38 -21.63 -10.21
CA GLY A 124 2.31 -22.63 -10.31
C GLY A 124 1.19 -22.50 -9.31
N ALA A 125 0.96 -21.37 -8.65
CA ALA A 125 -0.31 -21.17 -7.96
C ALA A 125 -1.42 -21.00 -9.01
N PRO A 126 -2.31 -21.97 -9.21
CA PRO A 126 -3.48 -21.77 -10.03
C PRO A 126 -4.45 -21.01 -9.13
N PHE A 127 -4.39 -19.67 -9.13
CA PHE A 127 -5.69 -19.01 -9.09
C PHE A 127 -6.35 -19.39 -10.40
N GLU A 128 -7.15 -20.45 -10.34
CA GLU A 128 -7.86 -21.02 -11.48
C GLU A 128 -8.49 -19.89 -12.30
N ALA A 129 -8.59 -20.06 -13.61
CA ALA A 129 -9.30 -19.12 -14.48
C ALA A 129 -10.66 -18.67 -13.89
N GLY A 130 -11.29 -19.52 -13.08
CA GLY A 130 -12.50 -19.20 -12.30
C GLY A 130 -12.36 -18.07 -11.27
N PHE A 131 -11.22 -17.82 -10.62
CA PHE A 131 -11.06 -16.68 -9.70
C PHE A 131 -10.94 -15.35 -10.44
N LEU A 132 -10.14 -15.30 -11.50
CA LEU A 132 -10.09 -14.13 -12.38
C LEU A 132 -11.46 -13.90 -13.04
N GLY A 133 -12.17 -14.97 -13.39
CA GLY A 133 -13.58 -14.92 -13.81
C GLY A 133 -14.49 -14.29 -12.76
N ARG A 134 -14.43 -14.74 -11.50
CA ARG A 134 -15.21 -14.16 -10.38
C ARG A 134 -14.87 -12.69 -10.10
N MET A 135 -13.64 -12.26 -10.38
CA MET A 135 -13.23 -10.86 -10.25
C MET A 135 -13.79 -9.97 -11.37
N THR A 136 -13.96 -10.52 -12.58
CA THR A 136 -14.59 -9.83 -13.72
C THR A 136 -16.10 -10.02 -13.78
N GLU A 137 -16.65 -10.97 -13.02
CA GLU A 137 -18.09 -11.15 -12.80
C GLU A 137 -18.69 -10.00 -11.99
N GLY A 138 -19.95 -9.71 -12.30
CA GLY A 138 -20.73 -8.65 -11.68
C GLY A 138 -20.66 -7.31 -12.43
N SER A 139 -21.66 -6.48 -12.16
CA SER A 139 -21.73 -5.11 -12.64
C SER A 139 -20.70 -4.21 -11.93
N LYS A 140 -20.48 -3.01 -12.47
CA LYS A 140 -19.63 -2.00 -11.84
C LYS A 140 -20.07 -1.76 -10.40
N PRO A 141 -19.14 -1.66 -9.43
CA PRO A 141 -19.52 -1.43 -8.05
C PRO A 141 -20.16 -0.05 -7.86
N VAL A 142 -21.09 0.03 -6.92
CA VAL A 142 -21.73 1.29 -6.49
C VAL A 142 -21.23 1.63 -5.11
N VAL A 143 -20.60 2.80 -4.96
CA VAL A 143 -20.12 3.32 -3.67
C VAL A 143 -21.14 4.34 -3.17
N VAL A 144 -21.66 4.15 -1.97
CA VAL A 144 -22.59 5.08 -1.32
C VAL A 144 -21.84 5.83 -0.21
N VAL A 145 -21.82 7.16 -0.30
CA VAL A 145 -21.15 8.05 0.66
C VAL A 145 -22.19 8.92 1.37
N PRO A 146 -22.65 8.57 2.58
CA PRO A 146 -23.52 9.44 3.36
C PRO A 146 -22.72 10.65 3.89
N LEU A 147 -23.20 11.87 3.65
CA LEU A 147 -22.59 13.08 4.20
C LEU A 147 -22.85 13.19 5.71
N GLY A 148 -21.76 13.33 6.47
CA GLY A 148 -21.80 13.74 7.87
C GLY A 148 -22.04 15.24 8.04
N ASP A 149 -22.23 15.65 9.28
CA ASP A 149 -22.45 17.05 9.66
C ASP A 149 -21.19 17.93 9.49
N ASP A 150 -20.01 17.32 9.33
CA ASP A 150 -18.71 17.98 9.23
C ASP A 150 -18.17 18.04 7.78
N GLY A 151 -18.49 19.12 7.07
CA GLY A 151 -18.13 19.27 5.65
C GLY A 151 -16.63 19.16 5.29
N GLY A 152 -15.71 19.38 6.24
CA GLY A 152 -14.26 19.28 6.01
C GLY A 152 -13.72 17.85 5.89
N SER A 153 -14.49 16.84 6.30
CA SER A 153 -14.13 15.43 6.19
C SER A 153 -14.52 14.88 4.82
N ALA A 154 -15.69 15.26 4.31
CA ALA A 154 -16.20 14.86 3.00
C ALA A 154 -15.31 15.32 1.82
N GLU A 155 -14.77 16.55 1.87
CA GLU A 155 -13.85 17.06 0.84
C GLU A 155 -12.62 16.15 0.67
N ARG A 156 -12.03 15.69 1.78
CA ARG A 156 -10.86 14.80 1.78
C ARG A 156 -11.21 13.40 1.25
N CYS A 157 -12.39 12.89 1.61
CA CYS A 157 -12.89 11.62 1.09
C CYS A 157 -13.03 11.67 -0.44
N LEU A 158 -13.73 12.68 -0.98
CA LEU A 158 -13.93 12.82 -2.42
C LEU A 158 -12.60 13.04 -3.18
N ALA A 159 -11.68 13.83 -2.61
CA ALA A 159 -10.34 13.99 -3.18
C ALA A 159 -9.57 12.65 -3.24
N SER A 160 -9.71 11.79 -2.24
CA SER A 160 -9.08 10.45 -2.25
C SER A 160 -9.71 9.49 -3.27
N LEU A 161 -11.03 9.55 -3.45
CA LEU A 161 -11.77 8.79 -4.46
C LEU A 161 -11.36 9.17 -5.88
N ARG A 162 -11.13 10.47 -6.13
CA ARG A 162 -10.66 10.99 -7.42
C ARG A 162 -9.38 10.32 -7.90
N VAL A 163 -8.46 10.02 -6.98
CA VAL A 163 -7.16 9.39 -7.29
C VAL A 163 -7.25 7.86 -7.27
N SER A 164 -8.30 7.29 -6.68
CA SER A 164 -8.39 5.85 -6.36
C SER A 164 -9.73 5.20 -6.79
N ASN A 165 -10.18 5.47 -8.02
CA ASN A 165 -11.34 4.79 -8.64
C ASN A 165 -10.91 3.62 -9.57
N ASP A 166 -10.32 2.59 -8.99
CA ASP A 166 -9.65 1.49 -9.71
C ASP A 166 -10.59 0.47 -10.39
N LEU A 167 -11.88 0.44 -10.04
CA LEU A 167 -12.89 -0.43 -10.66
C LEU A 167 -13.92 0.34 -11.51
N GLY A 168 -13.72 1.64 -11.72
CA GLY A 168 -14.67 2.49 -12.45
C GLY A 168 -16.05 2.50 -11.80
N ALA A 169 -16.07 2.54 -10.46
CA ALA A 169 -17.26 2.56 -9.65
C ALA A 169 -18.08 3.84 -9.88
N SER A 170 -19.40 3.71 -9.76
CA SER A 170 -20.30 4.84 -9.63
C SER A 170 -20.38 5.22 -8.15
N VAL A 171 -20.17 6.50 -7.84
CA VAL A 171 -20.27 7.02 -6.47
C VAL A 171 -21.56 7.81 -6.34
N VAL A 172 -22.36 7.49 -5.33
CA VAL A 172 -23.58 8.21 -4.97
C VAL A 172 -23.35 8.86 -3.61
N VAL A 173 -23.20 10.18 -3.60
CA VAL A 173 -23.13 10.98 -2.38
C VAL A 173 -24.55 11.28 -1.92
N VAL A 174 -24.88 10.86 -0.70
CA VAL A 174 -26.22 10.96 -0.16
C VAL A 174 -26.22 12.01 0.95
N PHE A 175 -27.15 12.94 0.87
CA PHE A 175 -27.23 14.05 1.81
C PHE A 175 -28.68 14.33 2.23
N ASP A 176 -28.81 14.93 3.42
CA ASP A 176 -30.09 15.40 3.97
C ASP A 176 -30.40 16.83 3.46
N PRO A 177 -31.68 17.26 3.34
CA PRO A 177 -32.01 18.63 2.94
C PRO A 177 -31.36 19.74 3.80
N SER A 178 -30.98 19.45 5.04
CA SER A 178 -30.21 20.37 5.89
C SER A 178 -28.77 20.60 5.41
N GLN A 179 -28.24 19.73 4.55
CA GLN A 179 -26.87 19.72 4.04
C GLN A 179 -26.76 20.20 2.58
N THR A 180 -27.84 20.73 1.99
CA THR A 180 -27.89 21.12 0.56
C THR A 180 -26.77 22.08 0.15
N ASP A 181 -26.44 23.07 1.00
CA ASP A 181 -25.37 24.04 0.71
C ASP A 181 -23.99 23.37 0.62
N LEU A 182 -23.72 22.40 1.49
CA LEU A 182 -22.49 21.62 1.46
C LEU A 182 -22.45 20.73 0.22
N ALA A 183 -23.55 20.03 -0.09
CA ALA A 183 -23.65 19.17 -1.26
C ALA A 183 -23.41 19.96 -2.57
N GLN A 184 -23.99 21.16 -2.71
CA GLN A 184 -23.77 22.02 -3.87
C GLN A 184 -22.30 22.46 -4.02
N ARG A 185 -21.64 22.80 -2.90
CA ARG A 185 -20.21 23.14 -2.90
C ARG A 185 -19.35 21.97 -3.35
N LEU A 186 -19.61 20.77 -2.82
CA LEU A 186 -18.88 19.56 -3.18
C LEU A 186 -19.12 19.18 -4.64
N ALA A 187 -20.37 19.26 -5.10
CA ALA A 187 -20.73 19.00 -6.49
C ALA A 187 -19.98 19.92 -7.47
N ALA A 188 -19.85 21.20 -7.13
CA ALA A 188 -19.07 22.15 -7.94
C ALA A 188 -17.56 21.81 -7.99
N GLN A 189 -17.00 21.21 -6.94
CA GLN A 189 -15.60 20.75 -6.91
C GLN A 189 -15.37 19.44 -7.67
N THR A 190 -16.44 18.66 -7.89
CA THR A 190 -16.39 17.36 -8.57
C THR A 190 -17.12 17.36 -9.92
N ASP A 191 -17.40 18.53 -10.50
CA ASP A 191 -18.12 18.66 -11.78
C ASP A 191 -17.41 17.94 -12.94
N ASP A 192 -16.09 17.78 -12.84
CA ASP A 192 -15.28 17.06 -13.82
C ASP A 192 -15.31 15.52 -13.66
N LEU A 193 -16.05 15.01 -12.66
CA LEU A 193 -16.14 13.59 -12.33
C LEU A 193 -17.57 13.06 -12.61
N PRO A 194 -17.88 12.63 -13.86
CA PRO A 194 -19.24 12.24 -14.26
C PRO A 194 -19.75 10.95 -13.61
N TRP A 195 -18.90 10.27 -12.85
CA TRP A 195 -19.22 9.05 -12.11
C TRP A 195 -19.58 9.32 -10.64
N ILE A 196 -19.58 10.59 -10.20
CA ILE A 196 -20.07 11.02 -8.89
C ILE A 196 -21.42 11.69 -9.06
N GLU A 197 -22.45 11.17 -8.40
CA GLU A 197 -23.80 11.71 -8.37
C GLU A 197 -24.16 12.14 -6.95
N PHE A 198 -24.88 13.25 -6.82
CA PHE A 198 -25.38 13.75 -5.54
C PHE A 198 -26.89 13.51 -5.47
N CYS A 199 -27.33 12.76 -4.45
CA CYS A 199 -28.72 12.39 -4.26
C CYS A 199 -29.22 12.91 -2.92
N GLU A 200 -30.19 13.83 -2.97
CA GLU A 200 -30.92 14.26 -1.78
C GLU A 200 -31.89 13.15 -1.37
N SER A 201 -31.86 12.74 -0.09
CA SER A 201 -32.80 11.74 0.41
C SER A 201 -33.21 12.01 1.85
N SER A 202 -34.44 12.51 2.02
CA SER A 202 -35.12 12.67 3.31
C SER A 202 -35.34 11.34 4.07
N ALA A 203 -35.15 10.20 3.41
CA ALA A 203 -35.29 8.87 4.00
C ALA A 203 -34.02 8.36 4.73
N VAL A 204 -32.86 9.03 4.59
CA VAL A 204 -31.59 8.59 5.22
C VAL A 204 -31.42 9.26 6.59
N SER A 205 -32.47 9.22 7.41
CA SER A 205 -32.32 9.53 8.84
C SER A 205 -31.82 8.26 9.54
N GLY A 206 -30.50 8.15 9.67
CA GLY A 206 -29.83 7.06 10.38
C GLY A 206 -29.64 5.75 9.59
N PRO A 207 -29.11 4.69 10.25
CA PRO A 207 -28.59 3.48 9.59
C PRO A 207 -29.64 2.71 8.77
N SER A 208 -30.89 2.69 9.24
CA SER A 208 -31.98 1.94 8.59
C SER A 208 -32.37 2.55 7.24
N GLY A 209 -32.33 3.88 7.14
CA GLY A 209 -32.57 4.60 5.89
C GLY A 209 -31.47 4.34 4.87
N LEU A 210 -30.22 4.32 5.32
CA LEU A 210 -29.06 4.00 4.48
C LEU A 210 -29.17 2.59 3.90
N ILE A 211 -29.51 1.59 4.71
CA ILE A 211 -29.69 0.20 4.27
C ILE A 211 -30.78 0.07 3.20
N SER A 212 -31.91 0.76 3.39
CA SER A 212 -33.02 0.75 2.42
C SER A 212 -32.64 1.39 1.07
N LEU A 213 -31.91 2.51 1.12
CA LEU A 213 -31.39 3.16 -0.07
C LEU A 213 -30.37 2.27 -0.80
N VAL A 214 -29.43 1.73 -0.04
CA VAL A 214 -28.44 0.76 -0.50
C VAL A 214 -29.09 -0.44 -1.19
N ALA A 215 -30.14 -1.02 -0.61
CA ALA A 215 -30.85 -2.14 -1.20
C ALA A 215 -31.51 -1.80 -2.55
N LYS A 216 -31.99 -0.56 -2.72
CA LYS A 216 -32.55 -0.08 -3.99
C LYS A 216 -31.47 0.16 -5.05
N LEU A 217 -30.34 0.72 -4.64
CA LEU A 217 -29.22 1.05 -5.54
C LEU A 217 -28.44 -0.18 -5.99
N ALA A 218 -28.40 -1.22 -5.15
CA ALA A 218 -27.60 -2.40 -5.41
C ALA A 218 -27.93 -3.05 -6.76
N ASN A 219 -29.20 -3.21 -7.16
CA ASN A 219 -29.65 -3.77 -8.45
C ASN A 219 -28.80 -4.95 -9.02
N GLY A 220 -28.25 -5.81 -8.14
CA GLY A 220 -27.35 -6.92 -8.50
C GLY A 220 -25.85 -6.57 -8.67
N SER A 221 -25.46 -5.31 -8.51
CA SER A 221 -24.08 -4.82 -8.43
C SER A 221 -23.48 -5.02 -7.04
N ASP A 222 -22.15 -5.09 -6.98
CA ASP A 222 -21.41 -4.99 -5.72
C ASP A 222 -21.62 -3.60 -5.11
N LEU A 223 -21.98 -3.54 -3.83
CA LEU A 223 -22.23 -2.29 -3.14
C LEU A 223 -21.23 -2.07 -2.00
N LEU A 224 -20.68 -0.86 -1.95
CA LEU A 224 -19.77 -0.40 -0.92
C LEU A 224 -20.38 0.80 -0.18
N ILE A 225 -20.34 0.76 1.14
CA ILE A 225 -20.67 1.92 1.97
C ILE A 225 -19.34 2.52 2.44
N LEU A 226 -19.13 3.80 2.17
CA LEU A 226 -17.92 4.52 2.54
C LEU A 226 -18.29 5.72 3.40
N ASP A 227 -17.74 5.78 4.62
CA ASP A 227 -17.91 6.93 5.49
C ASP A 227 -17.33 8.19 4.84
N SER A 228 -18.04 9.32 4.90
CA SER A 228 -17.54 10.62 4.43
C SER A 228 -16.27 11.10 5.15
N ALA A 229 -15.92 10.53 6.31
CA ALA A 229 -14.66 10.79 7.00
C ALA A 229 -13.50 9.88 6.55
N ALA A 230 -13.76 8.86 5.74
CA ALA A 230 -12.74 7.94 5.28
C ALA A 230 -11.83 8.55 4.20
N VAL A 231 -10.56 8.17 4.21
CA VAL A 231 -9.61 8.46 3.13
C VAL A 231 -9.17 7.14 2.54
N VAL A 232 -9.44 6.94 1.24
CA VAL A 232 -9.15 5.67 0.58
C VAL A 232 -7.76 5.65 -0.05
N SER A 233 -7.10 4.49 0.03
CA SER A 233 -5.81 4.25 -0.63
C SER A 233 -6.00 3.67 -2.03
N THR A 234 -5.00 3.82 -2.89
CA THR A 234 -5.01 3.19 -4.23
C THR A 234 -5.22 1.67 -4.14
N GLY A 235 -6.11 1.12 -4.96
CA GLY A 235 -6.40 -0.32 -5.03
C GLY A 235 -7.40 -0.85 -3.99
N TRP A 236 -7.94 0.01 -3.12
CA TRP A 236 -8.82 -0.39 -2.02
C TRP A 236 -10.06 -1.19 -2.47
N MET A 237 -10.71 -0.83 -3.59
CA MET A 237 -11.89 -1.55 -4.07
C MET A 237 -11.52 -2.92 -4.62
N ARG A 238 -10.44 -3.01 -5.39
CA ARG A 238 -9.94 -4.31 -5.87
C ARG A 238 -9.66 -5.24 -4.68
N ASN A 239 -9.08 -4.71 -3.60
CA ASN A 239 -8.79 -5.41 -2.34
C ASN A 239 -10.06 -5.97 -1.67
N LEU A 240 -11.08 -5.14 -1.51
CA LEU A 240 -12.36 -5.55 -0.95
C LEU A 240 -13.07 -6.58 -1.85
N LYS A 241 -13.12 -6.34 -3.16
CA LYS A 241 -13.80 -7.23 -4.10
C LYS A 241 -13.21 -8.64 -4.08
N ALA A 242 -11.90 -8.78 -4.05
CA ALA A 242 -11.32 -10.11 -4.01
C ALA A 242 -11.44 -10.79 -2.65
N ALA A 243 -11.50 -10.04 -1.55
CA ALA A 243 -11.80 -10.61 -0.24
C ALA A 243 -13.20 -11.25 -0.26
N VAL A 244 -14.20 -10.55 -0.83
CA VAL A 244 -15.55 -11.09 -1.03
C VAL A 244 -15.56 -12.25 -2.02
N ARG A 245 -14.81 -12.19 -3.11
CA ARG A 245 -14.79 -13.22 -4.16
C ARG A 245 -13.82 -14.39 -3.90
N HIS A 246 -13.16 -14.39 -2.73
CA HIS A 246 -12.22 -15.42 -2.37
C HIS A 246 -12.90 -16.79 -2.23
N ALA A 247 -14.09 -16.81 -1.62
CA ALA A 247 -14.91 -17.99 -1.45
C ALA A 247 -16.39 -17.66 -1.71
N SER A 248 -17.15 -18.64 -2.19
CA SER A 248 -18.56 -18.45 -2.60
C SER A 248 -19.53 -18.22 -1.44
N ASP A 249 -19.09 -18.45 -0.21
CA ASP A 249 -19.84 -18.29 1.03
C ASP A 249 -19.55 -16.95 1.75
N VAL A 250 -18.67 -16.11 1.20
CA VAL A 250 -18.37 -14.78 1.74
C VAL A 250 -19.33 -13.74 1.17
N GLY A 251 -20.17 -13.17 2.03
CA GLY A 251 -21.17 -12.17 1.67
C GLY A 251 -20.76 -10.71 1.90
N CYS A 252 -19.74 -10.44 2.71
CA CYS A 252 -19.28 -9.09 3.03
C CYS A 252 -17.78 -9.05 3.34
N ALA A 253 -17.15 -7.90 3.13
CA ALA A 253 -15.79 -7.62 3.56
C ALA A 253 -15.73 -6.17 4.06
N ALA A 254 -14.94 -5.93 5.10
CA ALA A 254 -14.67 -4.60 5.64
C ALA A 254 -13.15 -4.35 5.66
N PRO A 255 -12.70 -3.10 5.40
CA PRO A 255 -11.30 -2.76 5.57
C PRO A 255 -10.91 -2.82 7.05
N LEU A 256 -9.65 -3.18 7.33
CA LEU A 256 -9.11 -3.08 8.68
C LEU A 256 -8.92 -1.59 9.00
N ASP A 257 -9.68 -1.07 9.95
CA ASP A 257 -9.60 0.35 10.31
C ASP A 257 -8.29 0.64 11.05
N ALA A 258 -7.55 1.67 10.63
CA ALA A 258 -6.28 2.07 11.25
C ALA A 258 -6.46 2.61 12.69
N ALA A 259 -7.71 2.81 13.11
CA ALA A 259 -8.09 3.28 14.44
C ALA A 259 -8.33 2.14 15.46
N LEU A 260 -8.25 0.86 15.07
CA LEU A 260 -8.32 -0.23 16.05
C LEU A 260 -7.04 -0.21 16.91
N PRO A 261 -7.12 -0.02 18.24
CA PRO A 261 -5.97 -0.23 19.10
C PRO A 261 -5.50 -1.68 18.91
N ALA A 262 -4.20 -1.88 18.81
CA ALA A 262 -3.54 -3.16 18.50
C ALA A 262 -3.71 -4.26 19.57
N GLY A 263 -4.83 -4.28 20.31
CA GLY A 263 -5.02 -5.10 21.51
C GLY A 263 -6.21 -6.07 21.50
N GLU A 264 -7.11 -6.09 20.50
CA GLU A 264 -8.29 -6.96 20.53
C GLU A 264 -8.45 -7.84 19.29
N LEU A 265 -7.37 -8.52 18.90
CA LEU A 265 -7.46 -9.73 18.07
C LEU A 265 -6.70 -10.86 18.77
N SER A 266 -7.15 -11.20 19.98
CA SER A 266 -7.07 -12.57 20.49
C SER A 266 -8.49 -13.02 20.81
N ASP A 267 -8.87 -14.13 20.18
CA ASP A 267 -10.04 -14.97 20.45
C ASP A 267 -11.38 -14.54 19.84
N ALA A 268 -11.61 -15.00 18.60
CA ALA A 268 -12.87 -15.58 18.13
C ALA A 268 -12.61 -16.56 16.98
#